data_AF-A0A2R6D1Q2-F1
#
_entry.id   AF-A0A2R6D1Q2-F1
#
_cell.length_a   1.000
_cell.length_b   1.000
_cell.length_c   1.000
_cell.angle_alpha   90.00
_cell.angle_beta   90.00
_cell.angle_gamma   90.00
#
_symmetry.space_group_name_H-M   'P 1'
#
loop_
_entity.id
_entity.type
_entity.pdbx_description
1 polymer ?
#
loop_
_entity_poly.entity_id
_entity_poly.type
_entity_poly.pdbx_seq_one_letter_code
_entity_poly.pdbx_strand_id
1 'polypeptide(L)'
;MTAGKQARLDRIGTGGKYLVVPMDHGITLGAVTGLVDLESTIDALTRGGADAVLTQRGVAPRVHGNRNGAGYIVHLNGSTAIGPDEADKRETG
;
A
#
# COMPACT_ATOMS: atom_id res chain seq x y z
N MET A 1 -6.44 -23.41 -0.05
CA MET A 1 -6.27 -22.09 0.59
C MET A 1 -6.55 -22.26 2.09
N THR A 2 -5.79 -21.62 2.98
CA THR A 2 -6.04 -21.74 4.44
C THR A 2 -7.12 -20.74 4.88
N ALA A 3 -7.83 -21.02 5.98
CA ALA A 3 -8.87 -20.13 6.52
C ALA A 3 -8.34 -18.71 6.77
N GLY A 4 -7.13 -18.57 7.33
CA GLY A 4 -6.51 -17.26 7.56
C GLY A 4 -6.13 -16.51 6.27
N LYS A 5 -5.80 -17.22 5.19
CA LYS A 5 -5.54 -16.59 3.88
C LYS A 5 -6.85 -16.11 3.25
N GLN A 6 -7.90 -16.93 3.29
CA GLN A 6 -9.23 -16.55 2.81
C GLN A 6 -9.75 -15.29 3.52
N ALA A 7 -9.74 -15.29 4.86
CA ALA A 7 -10.19 -14.15 5.67
C ALA A 7 -9.38 -12.85 5.46
N ARG A 8 -8.15 -12.94 4.94
CA ARG A 8 -7.34 -11.77 4.54
C ARG A 8 -7.74 -11.26 3.16
N LEU A 9 -7.95 -12.16 2.21
CA LEU A 9 -8.38 -11.82 0.86
C LEU A 9 -9.79 -11.20 0.87
N ASP A 10 -10.71 -11.73 1.66
CA ASP A 10 -12.06 -11.19 1.80
C ASP A 10 -12.09 -9.76 2.39
N ARG A 11 -11.03 -9.34 3.10
CA ARG A 11 -10.91 -7.98 3.66
C ARG A 11 -10.36 -6.94 2.69
N ILE A 12 -9.85 -7.36 1.53
CA ILE A 12 -9.20 -6.47 0.56
C ILE A 12 -9.86 -6.51 -0.83
N GLY A 13 -11.05 -7.12 -0.92
CA GLY A 13 -11.80 -7.25 -2.16
C GLY A 13 -13.29 -7.47 -1.91
N THR A 14 -14.10 -7.18 -2.92
CA THR A 14 -15.56 -7.30 -2.86
C THR A 14 -16.04 -8.28 -3.92
N GLY A 15 -16.83 -9.30 -3.53
CA GLY A 15 -17.41 -10.27 -4.47
C GLY A 15 -16.37 -11.04 -5.29
N GLY A 16 -15.19 -11.30 -4.72
CA GLY A 16 -14.07 -11.95 -5.41
C GLY A 16 -13.36 -11.09 -6.46
N LYS A 17 -13.67 -9.79 -6.53
CA LYS A 17 -12.98 -8.78 -7.35
C LYS A 17 -12.16 -7.87 -6.44
N TYR A 18 -11.14 -7.23 -7.00
CA TYR A 18 -10.18 -6.43 -6.25
C TYR A 18 -9.85 -5.15 -7.02
N LEU A 19 -10.15 -3.99 -6.45
CA LEU A 19 -9.64 -2.69 -6.85
C LEU A 19 -8.67 -2.20 -5.76
N VAL A 20 -7.38 -2.42 -5.98
CA VAL A 20 -6.32 -2.03 -5.05
C VAL A 20 -5.48 -0.92 -5.65
N VAL A 21 -5.30 0.18 -4.92
CA VAL A 21 -4.52 1.33 -5.41
C VAL A 21 -3.14 1.37 -4.72
N PRO A 22 -2.04 1.24 -5.48
CA PRO A 22 -0.69 1.31 -4.94
C PRO A 22 -0.24 2.77 -4.69
N MET A 23 0.25 3.01 -3.48
CA MET A 23 0.68 4.32 -2.94
C MET A 23 2.07 4.21 -2.29
N ASP A 24 2.94 3.34 -2.82
CA ASP A 24 4.22 2.93 -2.25
C ASP A 24 5.45 3.45 -3.01
N HIS A 25 5.22 4.27 -4.04
CA HIS A 25 6.25 4.77 -4.95
C HIS A 25 7.24 5.76 -4.33
N GLY A 26 6.90 6.42 -3.22
CA GLY A 26 7.76 7.45 -2.62
C GLY A 26 9.13 6.96 -2.15
N ILE A 27 9.25 5.69 -1.73
CA ILE A 27 10.56 5.09 -1.40
C ILE A 27 11.35 4.82 -2.69
N THR A 28 10.69 4.35 -3.74
CA THR A 28 11.37 3.94 -4.98
C THR A 28 11.85 5.15 -5.79
N LEU A 29 11.01 6.19 -5.91
CA LEU A 29 11.22 7.34 -6.78
C LEU A 29 11.78 8.58 -6.06
N GLY A 30 11.80 8.60 -4.73
CA GLY A 30 12.09 9.81 -3.94
C GLY A 30 10.84 10.68 -3.75
N ALA A 31 11.02 11.98 -3.49
CA ALA A 31 9.91 12.89 -3.23
C ALA A 31 9.02 13.06 -4.48
N VAL A 32 7.83 12.47 -4.47
CA VAL A 32 6.85 12.53 -5.56
C VAL A 32 5.77 13.57 -5.24
N THR A 33 5.52 14.49 -6.17
CA THR A 33 4.41 15.45 -6.09
C THR A 33 3.07 14.72 -5.96
N GLY A 34 2.23 15.13 -5.01
CA GLY A 34 0.96 14.45 -4.72
C GLY A 34 1.04 13.34 -3.65
N LEU A 35 2.24 12.87 -3.28
CA LEU A 35 2.43 12.00 -2.09
C LEU A 35 2.81 12.79 -0.83
N VAL A 36 2.68 14.11 -0.86
CA VAL A 36 2.92 14.99 0.29
C VAL A 36 1.83 14.80 1.35
N ASP A 37 0.57 14.77 0.91
CA ASP A 37 -0.61 14.55 1.74
C ASP A 37 -1.27 13.21 1.36
N LEU A 38 -0.64 12.14 1.85
CA LEU A 38 -1.09 10.77 1.60
C LEU A 38 -2.43 10.48 2.29
N GLU A 39 -2.67 11.12 3.43
CA GLU A 39 -3.87 11.01 4.25
C GLU A 39 -5.11 11.41 3.46
N SER A 40 -5.12 12.61 2.85
CA SER A 40 -6.25 13.05 2.03
C SER A 40 -6.41 12.25 0.74
N THR A 41 -5.29 11.78 0.16
CA THR A 41 -5.33 10.93 -1.03
C THR A 41 -5.96 9.57 -0.74
N ILE A 42 -5.54 8.90 0.34
CA ILE A 42 -6.11 7.62 0.78
C ILE A 42 -7.58 7.79 1.14
N ASP A 43 -7.91 8.89 1.81
CA ASP A 43 -9.29 9.23 2.14
C ASP A 43 -10.17 9.31 0.88
N ALA A 44 -9.74 10.08 -0.12
CA ALA A 44 -10.45 10.23 -1.39
C ALA A 44 -10.59 8.91 -2.15
N LEU A 45 -9.52 8.11 -2.25
CA LEU A 45 -9.53 6.81 -2.93
C LEU A 45 -10.51 5.82 -2.30
N THR A 46 -10.49 5.73 -0.98
CA THR A 46 -11.34 4.77 -0.25
C THR A 46 -12.79 5.20 -0.23
N ARG A 47 -13.10 6.51 -0.13
CA ARG A 47 -14.46 7.02 -0.37
C ARG A 47 -14.94 6.81 -1.80
N GLY A 48 -14.02 6.84 -2.76
CA GLY A 48 -14.27 6.57 -4.18
C GLY A 48 -14.58 5.11 -4.51
N GLY A 49 -14.49 4.20 -3.53
CA GLY A 49 -14.85 2.79 -3.69
C GLY A 49 -13.67 1.86 -3.99
N ALA A 50 -12.43 2.28 -3.76
CA ALA A 50 -11.30 1.34 -3.75
C ALA A 50 -11.48 0.29 -2.63
N ASP A 51 -11.30 -0.99 -2.96
CA ASP A 51 -11.41 -2.09 -2.00
C ASP A 51 -10.27 -2.05 -0.98
N ALA A 52 -9.07 -1.64 -1.41
CA ALA A 52 -7.91 -1.51 -0.55
C ALA A 52 -6.89 -0.51 -1.08
N VAL A 53 -6.01 -0.06 -0.19
CA VAL A 53 -4.80 0.70 -0.53
C VAL A 53 -3.54 -0.07 -0.12
N LEU A 54 -2.46 0.13 -0.87
CA LEU A 54 -1.15 -0.46 -0.59
C LEU A 54 -0.13 0.65 -0.35
N THR A 55 0.62 0.58 0.75
CA THR A 55 1.62 1.60 1.12
C THR A 55 2.92 0.97 1.59
N GLN A 56 3.99 1.76 1.67
CA GLN A 56 5.24 1.34 2.32
C GLN A 56 5.11 1.26 3.84
N ARG A 57 5.86 0.34 4.46
CA ARG A 57 5.92 0.18 5.94
C ARG A 57 6.15 1.49 6.69
N GLY A 58 6.98 2.38 6.17
CA GLY A 58 7.35 3.64 6.84
C GLY A 58 6.19 4.61 7.04
N VAL A 59 5.24 4.68 6.09
CA VAL A 59 4.09 5.60 6.16
C VAL A 59 2.84 4.94 6.77
N ALA A 60 2.81 3.61 6.87
CA ALA A 60 1.63 2.88 7.32
C ALA A 60 1.07 3.33 8.69
N PRO A 61 1.88 3.57 9.75
CA PRO A 61 1.36 4.05 11.03
C PRO A 61 0.67 5.41 10.95
N ARG A 62 1.08 6.25 9.99
CA ARG A 62 0.54 7.59 9.79
C ARG A 62 -0.81 7.57 9.07
N VAL A 63 -0.96 6.73 8.06
CA VAL A 63 -2.07 6.83 7.11
C VAL A 63 -3.12 5.72 7.22
N HIS A 64 -2.86 4.67 8.03
CA HIS A 64 -3.78 3.54 8.18
C HIS A 64 -5.17 3.95 8.72
N GLY A 65 -5.25 5.03 9.51
CA GLY A 65 -6.52 5.56 10.02
C GLY A 65 -7.45 6.15 8.95
N ASN A 66 -6.91 6.52 7.79
CA ASN A 66 -7.63 7.21 6.72
C ASN A 66 -8.34 6.26 5.74
N ARG A 67 -8.25 4.95 5.95
CA ARG A 67 -8.74 3.94 4.97
C ARG A 67 -10.26 3.80 4.89
N ASN A 68 -11.04 4.55 5.66
CA ASN A 68 -12.51 4.51 5.66
C ASN A 68 -13.12 3.10 5.71
N GLY A 69 -12.48 2.17 6.45
CA GLY A 69 -12.93 0.78 6.54
C GLY A 69 -12.46 -0.14 5.40
N ALA A 70 -11.93 0.40 4.30
CA ALA A 70 -11.35 -0.36 3.19
C ALA A 70 -10.15 -1.22 3.63
N GLY A 71 -9.83 -2.24 2.84
CA GLY A 71 -8.66 -3.08 3.06
C GLY A 71 -7.34 -2.30 3.06
N TYR A 72 -6.30 -2.89 3.65
CA TYR A 72 -4.99 -2.25 3.75
C TYR A 72 -3.88 -3.28 3.59
N ILE A 73 -2.91 -2.94 2.74
CA ILE A 73 -1.75 -3.78 2.42
C ILE A 73 -0.47 -2.98 2.71
N VAL A 74 0.50 -3.62 3.33
CA VAL A 74 1.81 -3.03 3.60
C VAL A 74 2.85 -3.72 2.72
N HIS A 75 3.52 -2.95 1.88
CA HIS A 75 4.74 -3.35 1.19
C HIS A 75 5.90 -3.30 2.20
N LEU A 76 6.53 -4.45 2.43
CA LEU A 76 7.62 -4.61 3.40
C LEU A 76 9.00 -4.41 2.78
N ASN A 77 9.15 -4.60 1.48
CA ASN A 77 10.42 -4.40 0.78
C ASN A 77 10.62 -2.91 0.46
N GLY A 78 11.81 -2.39 0.75
CA GLY A 78 12.19 -0.99 0.54
C GLY A 78 13.21 -0.80 -0.57
N SER A 79 12.87 -1.23 -1.79
CA SER A 79 13.76 -1.05 -2.95
C SER A 79 13.72 0.37 -3.50
N THR A 80 14.91 0.95 -3.73
CA THR A 80 15.08 2.30 -4.29
C THR A 80 15.75 2.24 -5.66
N ALA A 81 15.49 3.25 -6.49
CA ALA A 81 16.16 3.51 -7.78
C ALA A 81 17.04 4.77 -7.71
N ILE A 82 17.57 5.06 -6.51
CA ILE A 82 18.42 6.23 -6.22
C ILE A 82 19.65 5.86 -5.40
N GLY A 83 19.76 4.61 -4.94
CA GLY A 83 20.92 4.10 -4.22
C GLY A 83 22.03 3.66 -5.18
N PRO A 84 23.29 3.57 -4.72
CA PRO A 84 24.41 3.18 -5.58
C PRO A 84 24.30 1.76 -6.15
N ASP A 85 23.59 0.86 -5.45
CA ASP A 85 23.48 -0.56 -5.79
C ASP A 85 22.02 -0.98 -6.02
N GLU A 86 21.33 -0.33 -6.96
CA GLU A 86 19.89 -0.54 -7.21
C GLU A 86 19.53 -2.01 -7.51
N ALA A 87 20.45 -2.77 -8.10
CA ALA A 87 20.26 -4.17 -8.47
C ALA A 87 20.66 -5.18 -7.38
N ASP A 88 21.30 -4.77 -6.28
CA ASP A 88 21.62 -5.66 -5.14
C ASP A 88 20.37 -5.88 -4.28
N LYS A 89 19.41 -6.63 -4.83
CA LYS A 89 18.18 -7.02 -4.14
C LYS A 89 18.46 -8.25 -3.28
N ARG A 90 18.35 -8.09 -1.96
CA ARG A 90 18.49 -9.19 -1.00
C ARG A 90 17.12 -9.65 -0.54
N GLU A 91 16.97 -10.96 -0.39
CA GLU A 91 15.76 -11.51 0.22
C GLU A 91 15.67 -11.05 1.68
N THR A 92 14.52 -10.51 2.04
CA THR A 92 14.21 -10.08 3.40
C THR A 92 12.92 -10.76 3.84
N GLY A 93 13.03 -11.71 4.77
CA GLY A 93 11.88 -12.43 5.36
C GLY A 93 11.54 -13.74 4.66
#